data_AF-A0A139RHC0-F1
#
_entry.id   AF-A0A139RHC0-F1
#
_cell.length_a   1.000
_cell.length_b   1.000
_cell.length_c   1.000
_cell.angle_alpha   90.00
_cell.angle_beta   90.00
_cell.angle_gamma   90.00
#
_symmetry.space_group_name_H-M   'P 1'
#
loop_
_entity.id
_entity.type
_entity.pdbx_description
1 polymer ?
#
loop_
_entity_poly.entity_id
_entity_poly.type
_entity_poly.pdbx_seq_one_letter_code
_entity_poly.pdbx_strand_id
1 'polypeptide(L)' 'MQGQIIKALAGFYYVESDGKVYQTRARGNFRKKGHTPYVGDWVDFSAEENSEGYILQIHERKNSLVRPLLSILTKLW' A
#
# COMPACT_ATOMS: atom_id res chain seq x y z
N MET A 1 -13.84 2.73 -5.44
CA MET A 1 -13.20 4.06 -5.35
C MET A 1 -11.74 3.91 -5.74
N GLN A 2 -11.11 5.01 -6.18
CA GLN A 2 -9.68 5.03 -6.49
C GLN A 2 -8.95 5.92 -5.50
N GLY A 3 -7.74 5.53 -5.13
CA GLY A 3 -6.94 6.32 -4.21
C GLY A 3 -5.49 5.86 -4.14
N GLN A 4 -4.71 6.53 -3.30
CA GLN A 4 -3.30 6.23 -3.11
C GLN A 4 -3.06 5.65 -1.72
N ILE A 5 -2.26 4.58 -1.63
CA ILE A 5 -1.81 4.07 -0.32
C ILE A 5 -0.85 5.08 0.29
N ILE A 6 -1.26 5.72 1.38
CA ILE A 6 -0.43 6.69 2.11
C ILE A 6 0.30 6.06 3.31
N LYS A 7 -0.16 4.90 3.79
CA LYS A 7 0.41 4.21 4.95
C LYS A 7 0.18 2.71 4.87
N ALA A 8 1.15 1.93 5.31
CA ALA A 8 1.04 0.48 5.47
C ALA A 8 1.53 0.09 6.88
N LEU A 9 0.66 -0.55 7.67
CA LEU A 9 0.94 -0.92 9.07
C LEU A 9 0.27 -2.24 9.41
N ALA A 10 1.04 -3.20 9.92
CA ALA A 10 0.53 -4.46 10.46
C ALA A 10 -0.47 -5.20 9.54
N GLY A 11 -0.27 -5.13 8.22
CA GLY A 11 -1.16 -5.77 7.24
C GLY A 11 -2.41 -4.97 6.85
N PHE A 12 -2.58 -3.76 7.41
CA PHE A 12 -3.53 -2.76 6.97
C PHE A 12 -2.87 -1.75 6.03
N TYR A 13 -3.65 -1.24 5.09
CA TYR A 13 -3.26 -0.23 4.13
C TYR A 13 -4.24 0.93 4.23
N TYR A 14 -3.74 2.14 4.38
CA TYR A 14 -4.54 3.35 4.46
C TYR A 14 -4.53 4.02 3.11
N VAL A 15 -5.71 4.09 2.48
CA VAL A 15 -5.89 4.67 1.16
C VAL A 15 -6.50 6.05 1.30
N GLU A 16 -5.83 7.05 0.76
CA GLU A 16 -6.36 8.41 0.65
C GLU A 16 -7.11 8.56 -0.68
N SER A 17 -8.32 9.10 -0.59
CA SER A 17 -9.22 9.32 -1.73
C SER A 17 -10.12 10.50 -1.41
N ASP A 18 -10.14 11.50 -2.29
CA ASP A 18 -10.93 12.74 -2.14
C ASP A 18 -10.76 13.42 -0.77
N GLY A 19 -9.53 13.43 -0.22
CA GLY A 19 -9.20 14.02 1.08
C GLY A 19 -9.67 13.23 2.30
N LYS A 20 -10.23 12.03 2.11
CA LYS A 20 -10.60 11.09 3.18
C LYS A 20 -9.64 9.90 3.20
N VAL A 21 -9.35 9.41 4.40
CA VAL A 21 -8.46 8.25 4.60
C VAL A 21 -9.29 7.04 5.01
N TYR A 22 -9.16 5.97 4.24
CA TYR A 22 -9.86 4.71 4.42
C TYR A 22 -8.89 3.63 4.90
N GLN A 23 -9.24 2.95 5.99
CA GLN A 23 -8.50 1.77 6.44
C GLN A 23 -8.95 0.55 5.63
N THR A 24 -8.01 -0.10 4.95
CA THR A 24 -8.28 -1.22 4.06
C THR A 24 -7.36 -2.41 4.34
N ARG A 25 -7.73 -3.59 3.84
CA ARG A 25 -6.91 -4.79 3.79
C ARG A 25 -6.71 -5.26 2.35
N ALA A 26 -5.56 -5.85 2.08
CA ALA A 26 -5.34 -6.53 0.82
C ALA A 26 -6.13 -7.85 0.81
N ARG A 27 -6.97 -8.06 -0.21
CA ARG A 27 -7.68 -9.33 -0.39
C ARG A 27 -6.67 -10.47 -0.56
N GLY A 28 -6.92 -11.65 0.02
CA GLY A 28 -5.94 -12.75 0.10
C GLY A 28 -5.30 -13.22 -1.21
N ASN A 29 -5.87 -12.89 -2.37
CA ASN A 29 -5.32 -13.21 -3.69
C ASN A 29 -4.05 -12.44 -4.08
N PHE A 30 -3.76 -11.30 -3.45
CA PHE A 30 -2.57 -10.49 -3.79
C PHE A 30 -1.25 -11.21 -3.43
N ARG A 31 -1.24 -11.99 -2.34
CA ARG A 31 -0.05 -12.73 -1.89
C ARG A 31 0.37 -13.83 -2.87
N LYS A 32 -0.59 -14.50 -3.52
CA LYS A 32 -0.32 -15.56 -4.50
C LYS A 32 0.17 -15.01 -5.85
N LYS A 33 -0.24 -13.79 -6.21
CA LYS A 33 0.17 -13.12 -7.45
C LYS A 33 1.48 -12.33 -7.33
N GLY A 34 2.11 -12.30 -6.15
CA GLY A 34 3.35 -11.55 -5.92
C GLY A 34 3.19 -10.03 -5.93
N HIS A 35 1.95 -9.53 -5.93
CA HIS A 35 1.66 -8.10 -5.92
C HIS A 35 1.43 -7.63 -4.49
N THR A 36 2.52 -7.36 -3.77
CA THR A 36 2.46 -6.70 -2.46
C THR A 36 2.09 -5.23 -2.65
N PRO A 37 1.08 -4.70 -1.94
CA PRO A 37 0.79 -3.27 -1.95
C PRO A 37 1.85 -2.50 -1.17
N TYR A 38 2.28 -1.37 -1.70
CA TYR A 38 3.27 -0.48 -1.10
C TYR A 38 2.72 0.94 -0.98
N VAL A 39 3.28 1.72 -0.07
CA VAL A 39 2.99 3.15 0.04
C VAL A 39 3.38 3.83 -1.27
N GLY A 40 2.49 4.70 -1.77
CA GLY A 40 2.61 5.36 -3.06
C GLY A 40 1.87 4.66 -4.20
N ASP A 41 1.43 3.41 -4.02
CA ASP A 41 0.65 2.70 -5.03
C ASP A 41 -0.73 3.33 -5.22
N TRP A 42 -1.12 3.49 -6.48
CA TRP A 42 -2.49 3.76 -6.85
C TRP A 42 -3.29 2.46 -6.85
N VAL A 43 -4.44 2.46 -6.20
CA VAL A 43 -5.27 1.27 -6.02
C VAL A 43 -6.75 1.57 -6.23
N ASP A 44 -7.45 0.56 -6.75
CA ASP A 44 -8.90 0.49 -6.66
C ASP A 44 -9.26 -0.23 -5.36
N PHE A 45 -10.13 0.38 -4.56
CA PHE A 45 -10.56 -0.17 -3.29
C PHE A 45 -12.07 0.01 -3.08
N SER A 46 -12.66 -0.84 -2.25
CA SER A 46 -13.99 -0.65 -1.69
C SER A 46 -13.88 -0.31 -0.21
N ALA A 47 -14.68 0.63 0.26
CA ALA A 47 -14.86 0.90 1.67
C ALA A 47 -16.35 1.20 1.89
N GLU A 48 -17.01 0.41 2.73
CA GLU A 48 -18.36 0.69 3.17
C GLU A 48 -18.30 1.50 4.46
N GLU A 49 -19.31 2.33 4.72
CA GLU A 49 -19.36 3.26 5.87
C GLU A 49 -19.19 2.56 7.23
N ASN A 50 -19.43 1.25 7.31
CA ASN A 50 -19.36 0.44 8.53
C ASN A 50 -18.58 -0.89 8.38
N SER A 51 -17.77 -1.07 7.33
CA SER A 51 -17.05 -2.34 7.09
C SER A 51 -15.57 -2.12 6.81
N GLU A 52 -14.77 -3.15 7.06
CA GLU A 52 -13.35 -3.15 6.68
C GLU A 52 -13.22 -3.01 5.15
N GLY A 53 -12.52 -1.97 4.68
CA GLY A 53 -12.32 -1.77 3.25
C GLY A 53 -11.37 -2.81 2.64
N TYR A 54 -11.49 -3.06 1.34
CA TYR A 54 -10.65 -4.02 0.62
C TYR A 54 -9.99 -3.39 -0.60
N ILE A 55 -8.69 -3.64 -0.76
CA ILE A 55 -7.99 -3.36 -2.01
C ILE A 55 -8.43 -4.41 -3.04
N LEU A 56 -8.94 -3.94 -4.18
CA LEU A 56 -9.44 -4.75 -5.29
C LEU A 56 -8.39 -4.92 -6.38
N GLN A 57 -7.66 -3.85 -6.70
CA GLN A 57 -6.64 -3.84 -7.75
C GLN A 57 -5.52 -2.85 -7.41
N ILE A 58 -4.29 -3.20 -7.79
CA ILE A 58 -3.13 -2.29 -7.73
C ILE A 58 -2.78 -1.94 -9.17
N HIS A 59 -2.66 -0.64 -9.45
CA HIS A 59 -2.31 -0.14 -10.77
C HIS A 59 -0.81 -0.31 -11.06
N GLU A 60 -0.44 -0.26 -12.34
CA GLU A 60 0.94 -0.46 -12.77
C GLU A 60 1.85 0.68 -12.25
N ARG A 61 2.99 0.28 -11.65
CA ARG A 61 3.97 1.24 -11.12
C ARG A 61 4.83 1.73 -12.26
N LYS A 62 4.80 3.02 -12.54
CA LYS A 62 5.67 3.63 -13.57
C LYS A 62 7.15 3.62 -13.15
N ASN A 63 7.42 3.82 -11.86
CA ASN A 63 8.75 3.80 -11.27
C ASN A 63 8.70 3.05 -9.94
N SER A 64 9.67 2.19 -9.67
CA SER A 64 9.90 1.60 -8.36
C SER A 64 11.27 2.05 -7.86
N LEU A 65 11.28 2.77 -6.74
CA LEU A 65 12.52 3.06 -6.04
C LEU A 65 12.91 1.81 -5.25
N VAL A 66 13.90 1.08 -5.76
CA VAL A 66 14.56 0.05 -4.95
C VAL A 66 15.27 0.81 -3.82
N ARG A 67 14.73 0.72 -2.61
CA ARG A 67 15.33 1.37 -1.46
C ARG A 67 16.72 0.75 -1.28
N PRO A 68 17.82 1.51 -1.48
CA PRO A 68 19.14 0.96 -1.23
C PRO A 68 19.24 0.60 0.25
N LEU A 69 20.07 -0.40 0.56
CA LEU A 69 20.38 -0.76 1.94
C LEU A 69 20.98 0.46 2.64
N LEU A 70 20.18 1.16 3.44
CA LEU A 70 20.67 2.14 4.40
C LEU A 70 21.30 1.35 5.55
N SER A 71 22.51 0.87 5.32
CA SER A 71 23.42 0.39 6.35
C SER A 71 23.83 1.60 7.18
N ILE A 72 23.39 1.64 8.43
CA ILE A 72 23.87 2.64 9.38
C ILE A 72 25.37 2.37 9.60
N LEU A 73 26.17 3.40 9.38
CA LEU A 73 27.63 3.40 9.45
C LEU A 73 28.17 2.59 10.63
N THR A 74 28.77 1.42 10.37
CA THR A 74 29.75 0.87 11.30
C THR A 74 31.09 1.51 10.95
N LYS A 75 31.60 2.25 11.93
CA LYS A 75 32.69 3.23 11.90
C LYS A 75 34.00 2.67 11.34
N LEU A 76 34.67 3.50 10.53
CA LEU A 76 36.12 3.45 10.28
C LEU A 76 36.89 3.33 11.61
N TRP A 77 37.76 2.33 11.68
CA TRP A 77 39.12 2.39 12.24
C TRP A 77 40.02 1.55 11.35
#